data_AF-A0A4Y7SHQ4-F1
#
_entry.id   AF-A0A4Y7SHQ4-F1
#
_cell.length_a   1.000
_cell.length_b   1.000
_cell.length_c   1.000
_cell.angle_alpha   90.00
_cell.angle_beta   90.00
_cell.angle_gamma   90.00
#
_symmetry.space_group_name_H-M   'P 1'
#
loop_
_entity.id
_entity.type
_entity.pdbx_description
1 polymer ?
#
loop_
_entity_poly.entity_id
_entity_poly.type
_entity_poly.pdbx_seq_one_letter_code
_entity_poly.pdbx_strand_id
1 'polypeptide(L)'
;MCKRLYERYPPEDAGQTDERLRHLLGIVDLAELVVNWVASTSTNVLHNMRRMLDSRAFHIIGYVVPFIAEQRHTKIDSIFNTISSYTLYPHKMRMFFNVVATLVTPQLLKTPDTSYRKGSFGTTVTHLIPYREVLESSKQRGLCDNIKHLDHFGTRDAAAAIFTERVCSACRTVAYCSVRCQREDWKSIHHLECAFMAKEYCARNPDRSLYHHRKFHANTSSYTFETTETVQRSSYPRLPNGKLS
;
A
#
# COMPACT_ATOMS: atom_id res chain seq x y z
N MET A 1 -13.25 13.03 -20.75
CA MET A 1 -13.16 12.47 -22.12
C MET A 1 -13.74 11.04 -22.24
N CYS A 2 -13.91 10.24 -21.18
CA CYS A 2 -14.51 8.89 -21.27
C CYS A 2 -16.05 8.80 -21.33
N LYS A 3 -16.81 9.89 -21.11
CA LYS A 3 -18.28 9.83 -21.07
C LYS A 3 -18.94 9.61 -22.45
N ARG A 4 -18.25 9.95 -23.55
CA ARG A 4 -18.80 9.85 -24.92
C ARG A 4 -18.74 8.47 -25.57
N LEU A 5 -18.05 7.49 -24.96
CA LEU A 5 -17.95 6.13 -25.53
C LEU A 5 -19.13 5.22 -25.16
N TYR A 6 -19.93 5.58 -24.15
CA TYR A 6 -21.03 4.73 -23.68
C TYR A 6 -22.39 5.03 -24.32
N GLU A 7 -22.63 6.24 -24.83
CA GLU A 7 -23.95 6.65 -25.36
C GLU A 7 -24.24 6.19 -26.81
N ARG A 8 -23.32 5.46 -27.46
CA ARG A 8 -23.45 5.07 -28.88
C ARG A 8 -23.79 3.61 -29.15
N TYR A 9 -23.94 2.79 -28.11
CA TYR A 9 -24.29 1.39 -28.33
C TYR A 9 -25.83 1.22 -28.32
N PRO A 10 -26.43 0.61 -29.35
CA PRO A 10 -27.83 0.23 -29.31
C PRO A 10 -28.08 -0.70 -28.10
N PRO A 11 -29.32 -0.75 -27.56
CA PRO A 11 -29.64 -1.66 -26.46
C PRO A 11 -29.24 -3.09 -26.86
N GLU A 12 -28.32 -3.67 -26.09
CA GLU A 12 -27.79 -5.02 -26.35
C GLU A 12 -28.93 -6.04 -26.26
N ASP A 13 -28.96 -6.99 -27.20
CA ASP A 13 -29.86 -8.14 -27.12
C ASP A 13 -29.53 -8.94 -25.84
N ALA A 14 -30.55 -9.43 -25.14
CA ALA A 14 -30.38 -10.15 -23.88
C ALA A 14 -29.43 -11.35 -24.03
N GLY A 15 -29.46 -12.03 -25.18
CA GLY A 15 -28.53 -13.14 -25.48
C GLY A 15 -27.07 -12.71 -25.59
N GLN A 16 -26.79 -11.50 -26.07
CA GLN A 16 -25.42 -10.97 -26.21
C GLN A 16 -24.82 -10.60 -24.85
N THR A 17 -25.66 -10.19 -23.91
CA THR A 17 -25.26 -9.86 -22.54
C THR A 17 -24.76 -11.11 -21.79
N ASP A 18 -25.48 -12.23 -21.92
CA ASP A 18 -25.12 -13.49 -21.26
C ASP A 18 -23.82 -14.11 -21.79
N GLU A 19 -23.62 -14.07 -23.10
CA GLU A 19 -22.39 -14.57 -23.71
C GLU A 19 -21.18 -13.72 -23.29
N ARG A 20 -21.34 -12.39 -23.32
CA ARG A 20 -20.30 -11.45 -22.86
C ARG A 20 -19.95 -11.68 -21.39
N LEU A 21 -20.96 -11.86 -20.53
CA LEU A 21 -20.75 -12.16 -19.12
C LEU A 21 -19.97 -13.47 -18.93
N ARG A 22 -20.31 -14.52 -19.69
CA ARG A 22 -19.59 -15.80 -19.66
C ARG A 22 -18.11 -15.63 -20.01
N HIS A 23 -17.78 -14.83 -21.02
CA HIS A 23 -16.39 -14.53 -21.38
C HIS A 23 -15.67 -13.75 -20.27
N LEU A 24 -16.32 -12.77 -19.65
CA LEU A 24 -15.73 -12.00 -18.56
C LEU A 24 -15.45 -12.88 -17.32
N LEU A 25 -16.35 -13.80 -17.00
CA LEU A 25 -16.15 -14.78 -15.93
C LEU A 25 -14.96 -15.70 -16.23
N GLY A 26 -14.82 -16.18 -17.48
CA GLY A 26 -13.65 -16.94 -17.91
C GLY A 26 -12.32 -16.18 -17.75
N ILE A 27 -12.33 -14.86 -17.99
CA ILE A 27 -11.16 -13.99 -17.76
C ILE A 27 -10.84 -13.89 -16.26
N VAL A 28 -11.84 -13.77 -15.38
CA VAL A 28 -11.61 -13.76 -13.93
C VAL A 28 -11.02 -15.08 -13.45
N ASP A 29 -11.54 -16.20 -13.94
CA ASP A 29 -11.06 -17.52 -13.57
C ASP A 29 -9.59 -17.71 -13.96
N LEU A 30 -9.23 -17.27 -15.17
CA LEU A 30 -7.84 -17.27 -15.61
C LEU A 30 -6.97 -16.33 -14.76
N ALA A 31 -7.48 -15.14 -14.42
CA ALA A 31 -6.76 -14.19 -13.58
C ALA A 31 -6.51 -14.75 -12.17
N GLU A 32 -7.51 -15.38 -11.55
CA GLU A 32 -7.36 -16.04 -10.25
C GLU A 32 -6.33 -17.16 -10.32
N LEU A 33 -6.40 -18.01 -11.35
CA LEU A 33 -5.43 -19.09 -11.55
C LEU A 33 -3.99 -18.54 -11.65
N VAL A 34 -3.78 -17.47 -12.44
CA VAL A 34 -2.46 -16.84 -12.59
C VAL A 34 -1.99 -16.25 -11.27
N VAL A 35 -2.85 -15.53 -10.56
CA VAL A 35 -2.53 -14.92 -9.27
C VAL A 35 -2.15 -15.99 -8.24
N ASN A 36 -2.94 -17.06 -8.13
CA ASN A 36 -2.68 -18.17 -7.22
C ASN A 36 -1.43 -18.97 -7.61
N TRP A 37 -1.20 -19.16 -8.91
CA TRP A 37 0.03 -19.78 -9.39
C TRP A 37 1.25 -18.95 -9.00
N VAL A 38 1.24 -17.64 -9.26
CA VAL A 38 2.33 -16.75 -8.86
C VAL A 38 2.52 -16.77 -7.34
N ALA A 39 1.44 -16.70 -6.56
CA ALA A 39 1.47 -16.71 -5.09
C ALA A 39 1.99 -18.04 -4.51
N SER A 40 1.79 -19.16 -5.19
CA SER A 40 2.25 -20.49 -4.76
C SER A 40 3.67 -20.85 -5.23
N THR A 41 4.32 -20.03 -6.08
CA THR A 41 5.72 -20.27 -6.45
C THR A 41 6.65 -20.11 -5.25
N SER A 42 7.32 -21.19 -4.84
CA SER A 42 8.13 -21.24 -3.62
C SER A 42 9.41 -20.41 -3.67
N THR A 43 9.93 -20.11 -4.86
CA THR A 43 11.07 -19.21 -5.05
C THR A 43 10.61 -17.93 -5.72
N ASN A 44 11.03 -16.78 -5.19
CA ASN A 44 10.82 -15.47 -5.81
C ASN A 44 9.36 -15.00 -5.96
N VAL A 45 8.41 -15.51 -5.15
CA VAL A 45 6.99 -15.06 -5.16
C VAL A 45 6.84 -13.53 -5.23
N LEU A 46 7.63 -12.81 -4.42
CA LEU A 46 7.61 -11.36 -4.36
C LEU A 46 8.06 -10.70 -5.67
N HIS A 47 9.07 -11.27 -6.33
CA HIS A 47 9.54 -10.79 -7.62
C HIS A 47 8.51 -11.06 -8.72
N ASN A 48 7.97 -12.28 -8.76
CA ASN A 48 6.98 -12.69 -9.75
C ASN A 48 5.71 -11.86 -9.62
N MET A 49 5.25 -11.64 -8.39
CA MET A 49 4.07 -10.83 -8.12
C MET A 49 4.29 -9.36 -8.49
N ARG A 50 5.47 -8.80 -8.21
CA ARG A 50 5.81 -7.46 -8.69
C ARG A 50 5.77 -7.36 -10.22
N ARG A 51 6.33 -8.33 -10.94
CA ARG A 51 6.28 -8.36 -12.41
C ARG A 51 4.86 -8.47 -12.94
N MET A 52 4.03 -9.28 -12.29
CA MET A 52 2.61 -9.39 -12.64
C MET A 52 1.88 -8.05 -12.44
N LEU A 53 2.15 -7.34 -11.34
CA LEU A 53 1.56 -6.02 -11.06
C LEU A 53 2.06 -4.92 -11.99
N ASP A 54 3.28 -5.05 -12.52
CA ASP A 54 3.82 -4.17 -13.57
C ASP A 54 3.24 -4.47 -14.97
N SER A 55 2.62 -5.64 -15.14
CA SER A 55 2.06 -6.04 -16.41
C SER A 55 0.66 -5.46 -16.65
N ARG A 56 0.18 -5.59 -17.89
CA ARG A 56 -1.22 -5.25 -18.24
C ARG A 56 -2.25 -6.18 -17.58
N ALA A 57 -1.84 -7.30 -16.96
CA ALA A 57 -2.75 -8.22 -16.29
C ALA A 57 -3.59 -7.54 -15.20
N PHE A 58 -2.98 -6.62 -14.43
CA PHE A 58 -3.70 -5.88 -13.40
C PHE A 58 -4.75 -4.90 -13.98
N HIS A 59 -4.50 -4.35 -15.17
CA HIS A 59 -5.47 -3.51 -15.86
C HIS A 59 -6.67 -4.33 -16.33
N ILE A 60 -6.45 -5.56 -16.82
CA ILE A 60 -7.53 -6.47 -17.21
C ILE A 60 -8.48 -6.71 -16.02
N ILE A 61 -7.94 -6.97 -14.83
CA ILE A 61 -8.75 -7.12 -13.61
C ILE A 61 -9.58 -5.84 -13.38
N GLY A 62 -8.94 -4.67 -13.43
CA GLY A 62 -9.63 -3.39 -13.28
C GLY A 62 -10.77 -3.17 -14.28
N TYR A 63 -10.61 -3.60 -15.55
CA TYR A 63 -11.66 -3.50 -16.58
C TYR A 63 -12.82 -4.46 -16.34
N VAL A 64 -12.56 -5.62 -15.73
CA VAL A 64 -13.54 -6.69 -15.55
C VAL A 64 -14.37 -6.50 -14.28
N VAL A 65 -13.80 -5.88 -13.24
CA VAL A 65 -14.47 -5.60 -11.96
C VAL A 65 -15.84 -4.90 -12.11
N PRO A 66 -15.99 -3.82 -12.91
CA PRO A 66 -17.28 -3.17 -13.15
C PRO A 66 -18.42 -4.11 -13.54
N PHE A 67 -18.15 -5.09 -14.40
CA PHE A 67 -19.16 -5.95 -14.99
C PHE A 67 -19.57 -7.10 -14.07
N ILE A 68 -18.66 -7.49 -13.17
CA ILE A 68 -18.89 -8.62 -12.28
C ILE A 68 -19.27 -8.13 -10.89
N ALA A 69 -19.16 -6.83 -10.59
CA ALA A 69 -19.61 -6.18 -9.35
C ALA A 69 -21.03 -6.62 -8.93
N GLU A 70 -21.92 -6.84 -9.89
CA GLU A 70 -23.32 -7.19 -9.67
C GLU A 70 -23.53 -8.68 -9.33
N GLN A 71 -22.64 -9.57 -9.78
CA GLN A 71 -22.87 -11.03 -9.85
C GLN A 71 -22.36 -11.84 -8.63
N ARG A 72 -22.11 -11.22 -7.47
CA ARG A 72 -21.66 -11.88 -6.19
C ARG A 72 -20.46 -12.88 -6.23
N HIS A 73 -19.74 -13.00 -7.34
CA HIS A 73 -18.42 -13.64 -7.47
C HIS A 73 -17.37 -13.32 -6.39
N THR A 74 -17.07 -14.31 -5.55
CA THR A 74 -16.04 -14.29 -4.50
C THR A 74 -14.60 -14.33 -5.02
N LYS A 75 -14.40 -14.79 -6.26
CA LYS A 75 -13.06 -14.88 -6.89
C LYS A 75 -12.37 -13.53 -7.05
N ILE A 76 -13.15 -12.48 -7.30
CA ILE A 76 -12.59 -11.12 -7.37
C ILE A 76 -12.04 -10.71 -6.01
N ASP A 77 -12.76 -11.00 -4.93
CA ASP A 77 -12.30 -10.69 -3.57
C ASP A 77 -11.01 -11.47 -3.25
N SER A 78 -10.94 -12.75 -3.63
CA SER A 78 -9.74 -13.60 -3.54
C SER A 78 -8.53 -13.01 -4.29
N ILE A 79 -8.71 -12.60 -5.55
CA ILE A 79 -7.68 -11.92 -6.36
C ILE A 79 -7.21 -10.64 -5.67
N PHE A 80 -8.14 -9.78 -5.24
CA PHE A 80 -7.81 -8.49 -4.63
C PHE A 80 -7.08 -8.67 -3.30
N ASN A 81 -7.56 -9.55 -2.43
CA ASN A 81 -6.93 -9.85 -1.15
C ASN A 81 -5.51 -10.37 -1.37
N THR A 82 -5.33 -11.31 -2.30
CA THR A 82 -4.00 -11.84 -2.65
C THR A 82 -3.09 -10.72 -3.15
N ILE A 83 -3.52 -9.94 -4.15
CA ILE A 83 -2.71 -8.85 -4.72
C ILE A 83 -2.37 -7.79 -3.68
N SER A 84 -3.33 -7.39 -2.84
CA SER A 84 -3.16 -6.33 -1.84
C SER A 84 -2.04 -6.63 -0.84
N SER A 85 -1.81 -7.90 -0.51
CA SER A 85 -0.69 -8.30 0.35
C SER A 85 0.69 -7.99 -0.27
N TYR A 86 0.76 -7.78 -1.58
CA TYR A 86 1.99 -7.47 -2.33
C TYR A 86 2.07 -6.02 -2.82
N THR A 87 1.06 -5.17 -2.53
CA THR A 87 1.08 -3.76 -2.92
C THR A 87 1.85 -2.86 -1.96
N LEU A 88 2.56 -3.43 -0.97
CA LEU A 88 3.31 -2.66 0.04
C LEU A 88 4.50 -1.84 -0.50
N TYR A 89 4.76 -1.83 -1.81
CA TYR A 89 5.77 -0.96 -2.43
C TYR A 89 5.16 0.36 -2.89
N PRO A 90 5.79 1.52 -2.62
CA PRO A 90 5.21 2.82 -2.93
C PRO A 90 4.72 2.96 -4.38
N HIS A 91 5.53 2.56 -5.34
CA HIS A 91 5.18 2.60 -6.76
C HIS A 91 3.99 1.69 -7.09
N LYS A 92 3.98 0.47 -6.54
CA LYS A 92 2.92 -0.51 -6.78
C LYS A 92 1.61 -0.08 -6.13
N MET A 93 1.69 0.48 -4.92
CA MET A 93 0.56 1.08 -4.23
C MET A 93 -0.03 2.24 -5.03
N ARG A 94 0.79 3.12 -5.62
CA ARG A 94 0.30 4.20 -6.51
C ARG A 94 -0.43 3.65 -7.73
N MET A 95 0.15 2.66 -8.41
CA MET A 95 -0.52 1.99 -9.53
C MET A 95 -1.84 1.35 -9.10
N PHE A 96 -1.84 0.66 -7.97
CA PHE A 96 -3.03 0.04 -7.40
C PHE A 96 -4.13 1.08 -7.15
N PHE A 97 -3.81 2.19 -6.47
CA PHE A 97 -4.78 3.28 -6.26
C PHE A 97 -5.28 3.88 -7.55
N ASN A 98 -4.42 4.07 -8.56
CA ASN A 98 -4.86 4.61 -9.83
C ASN A 98 -5.88 3.69 -10.51
N VAL A 99 -5.62 2.38 -10.54
CA VAL A 99 -6.58 1.40 -11.09
C VAL A 99 -7.87 1.35 -10.29
N VAL A 100 -7.80 1.29 -8.96
CA VAL A 100 -8.99 1.28 -8.10
C VAL A 100 -9.80 2.56 -8.28
N ALA A 101 -9.17 3.73 -8.23
CA ALA A 101 -9.85 5.02 -8.33
C ALA A 101 -10.46 5.25 -9.71
N THR A 102 -9.80 4.82 -10.79
CA THR A 102 -10.26 5.07 -12.16
C THR A 102 -11.29 4.04 -12.63
N LEU A 103 -11.12 2.77 -12.28
CA LEU A 103 -11.92 1.68 -12.83
C LEU A 103 -12.95 1.15 -11.83
N VAL A 104 -12.64 1.14 -10.52
CA VAL A 104 -13.48 0.47 -9.54
C VAL A 104 -14.37 1.41 -8.73
N THR A 105 -13.82 2.50 -8.18
CA THR A 105 -14.56 3.45 -7.34
C THR A 105 -15.83 3.99 -8.01
N PRO A 106 -15.83 4.40 -9.29
CA PRO A 106 -17.04 4.93 -9.93
C PRO A 106 -18.19 3.92 -10.01
N GLN A 107 -17.88 2.62 -10.00
CA GLN A 107 -18.87 1.55 -10.06
C GLN A 107 -19.31 1.14 -8.66
N LEU A 108 -18.39 1.14 -7.70
CA LEU A 108 -18.69 0.91 -6.30
C LEU A 108 -19.69 1.95 -5.76
N LEU A 109 -19.56 3.20 -6.19
CA LEU A 109 -20.48 4.29 -5.82
C LEU A 109 -21.89 4.11 -6.39
N LYS A 110 -22.07 3.31 -7.46
CA LYS A 110 -23.37 3.00 -8.05
C LYS A 110 -24.03 1.76 -7.45
N THR A 111 -23.27 0.94 -6.72
CA THR A 111 -23.78 -0.32 -6.16
C THR A 111 -24.63 -0.02 -4.92
N PRO A 112 -25.79 -0.68 -4.73
CA PRO A 112 -26.62 -0.47 -3.54
C PRO A 112 -25.85 -0.73 -2.23
N ASP A 113 -26.16 0.07 -1.20
CA ASP A 113 -25.47 0.05 0.11
C ASP A 113 -25.57 -1.31 0.82
N THR A 114 -26.66 -2.04 0.57
CA THR A 114 -26.97 -3.35 1.16
C THR A 114 -26.19 -4.52 0.55
N SER A 115 -25.36 -4.28 -0.47
CA SER A 115 -24.58 -5.33 -1.08
C SER A 115 -23.39 -5.71 -0.20
N TYR A 116 -23.28 -7.00 0.15
CA TYR A 116 -22.11 -7.60 0.83
C TYR A 116 -20.76 -7.15 0.25
N ARG A 117 -20.71 -6.85 -1.06
CA ARG A 117 -19.53 -6.37 -1.78
C ARG A 117 -19.12 -4.94 -1.45
N LYS A 118 -20.07 -4.04 -1.17
CA LYS A 118 -19.71 -2.73 -0.59
C LYS A 118 -19.04 -2.93 0.77
N GLY A 119 -19.46 -3.96 1.50
CA GLY A 119 -18.76 -4.48 2.68
C GLY A 119 -17.34 -4.95 2.36
N SER A 120 -17.15 -6.04 1.62
CA SER A 120 -15.82 -6.65 1.42
C SER A 120 -14.84 -5.74 0.64
N PHE A 121 -15.23 -5.30 -0.55
CA PHE A 121 -14.36 -4.47 -1.38
C PHE A 121 -14.20 -3.05 -0.80
N GLY A 122 -15.29 -2.48 -0.30
CA GLY A 122 -15.24 -1.20 0.39
C GLY A 122 -14.35 -1.29 1.63
N THR A 123 -14.35 -2.41 2.36
CA THR A 123 -13.42 -2.67 3.47
C THR A 123 -11.98 -2.64 2.98
N THR A 124 -11.62 -3.41 1.95
CA THR A 124 -10.24 -3.41 1.42
C THR A 124 -9.81 -2.03 0.93
N VAL A 125 -10.65 -1.32 0.18
CA VAL A 125 -10.35 0.04 -0.26
C VAL A 125 -10.22 1.01 0.91
N THR A 126 -11.10 0.92 1.91
CA THR A 126 -11.06 1.77 3.11
C THR A 126 -9.80 1.53 3.91
N HIS A 127 -9.38 0.27 4.06
CA HIS A 127 -8.09 -0.08 4.69
C HIS A 127 -6.90 0.48 3.91
N LEU A 128 -7.05 0.66 2.59
CA LEU A 128 -5.99 1.18 1.76
C LEU A 128 -5.93 2.71 1.76
N ILE A 129 -7.07 3.42 1.84
CA ILE A 129 -7.14 4.90 1.79
C ILE A 129 -6.04 5.58 2.63
N PRO A 130 -5.77 5.18 3.89
CA PRO A 130 -4.68 5.75 4.66
C PRO A 130 -3.30 5.70 4.01
N TYR A 131 -2.96 4.62 3.31
CA TYR A 131 -1.68 4.50 2.64
C TYR A 131 -1.52 5.52 1.52
N ARG A 132 -2.62 6.05 0.96
CA ARG A 132 -2.56 7.16 0.01
C ARG A 132 -1.96 8.41 0.64
N GLU A 133 -2.30 8.70 1.89
CA GLU A 133 -1.71 9.82 2.62
C GLU A 133 -0.23 9.57 2.87
N VAL A 134 0.13 8.34 3.27
CA VAL A 134 1.53 7.95 3.48
C VAL A 134 2.33 7.94 2.17
N LEU A 135 1.71 7.80 1.00
CA LEU A 135 2.38 7.89 -0.30
C LEU A 135 2.80 9.32 -0.68
N GLU A 136 2.21 10.33 -0.07
CA GLU A 136 2.56 11.74 -0.25
C GLU A 136 3.78 12.05 0.61
N SER A 137 4.93 12.32 -0.03
CA SER A 137 6.20 12.53 0.68
C SER A 137 6.16 13.69 1.68
N SER A 138 5.29 14.68 1.45
CA SER A 138 5.06 15.81 2.37
C SER A 138 4.32 15.42 3.65
N LYS A 139 3.59 14.30 3.65
CA LYS A 139 2.89 13.76 4.83
C LYS A 139 3.70 12.70 5.57
N GLN A 140 4.79 12.22 4.97
CA GLN A 140 5.68 11.28 5.63
C GLN A 140 6.53 11.98 6.68
N ARG A 141 6.58 11.42 7.88
CA ARG A 141 7.55 11.76 8.91
C ARG A 141 8.95 11.37 8.45
N GLY A 142 9.91 12.22 8.76
CA GLY A 142 11.32 11.93 8.55
C GLY A 142 11.76 10.75 9.41
N LEU A 143 12.77 10.01 8.95
CA LEU A 143 13.41 8.97 9.75
C LEU A 143 14.75 9.44 10.33
N CYS A 144 15.14 8.83 11.44
CA CYS A 144 16.47 8.98 11.98
C CYS A 144 16.91 7.67 12.64
N ASP A 145 18.08 7.20 12.21
CA ASP A 145 18.64 5.89 12.54
C ASP A 145 19.60 5.89 13.73
N ASN A 146 19.93 7.08 14.23
CA ASN A 146 20.72 7.18 15.45
C ASN A 146 19.90 6.62 16.62
N ILE A 147 20.32 5.46 17.15
CA ILE A 147 19.65 4.80 18.28
C ILE A 147 19.57 5.67 19.54
N LYS A 148 20.48 6.63 19.69
CA LYS A 148 20.50 7.60 20.81
C LYS A 148 19.54 8.77 20.60
N HIS A 149 18.78 8.78 19.51
CA HIS A 149 17.81 9.84 19.24
C HIS A 149 16.74 9.95 20.33
N LEU A 150 16.33 8.82 20.93
CA LEU A 150 15.34 8.79 21.99
C LEU A 150 15.77 9.59 23.24
N ASP A 151 17.08 9.69 23.49
CA ASP A 151 17.63 10.47 24.61
C ASP A 151 17.38 11.98 24.46
N HIS A 152 16.99 12.43 23.26
CA HIS A 152 16.68 13.82 22.96
C HIS A 152 15.16 14.11 22.88
N PHE A 153 14.31 13.09 22.94
CA PHE A 153 12.86 13.20 22.72
C PHE A 153 12.03 13.50 23.98
N GLY A 154 12.67 14.04 25.03
CA GLY A 154 11.99 14.42 26.29
C GLY A 154 10.88 15.47 26.16
N THR A 155 10.70 16.11 24.99
CA THR A 155 9.61 17.04 24.72
C THR A 155 8.76 16.57 23.54
N ARG A 156 7.52 16.18 23.84
CA ARG A 156 6.53 15.59 22.93
C ARG A 156 6.20 16.48 21.72
N ASP A 157 6.47 17.78 21.81
CA ASP A 157 6.16 18.77 20.77
C ASP A 157 7.09 18.72 19.55
N ALA A 158 8.27 18.09 19.67
CA ALA A 158 9.19 17.91 18.54
C ALA A 158 8.82 16.74 17.62
N ALA A 159 7.94 15.83 18.05
CA ALA A 159 7.55 14.65 17.28
C ALA A 159 6.67 14.97 16.06
N ALA A 160 6.08 16.16 15.99
CA ALA A 160 5.25 16.62 14.88
C ALA A 160 6.04 17.40 13.81
N ALA A 161 7.31 17.73 14.04
CA ALA A 161 8.08 18.52 13.10
C ALA A 161 8.46 17.66 11.88
N ILE A 162 7.93 18.03 10.71
CA ILE A 162 8.40 17.53 9.41
C ILE A 162 9.84 18.04 9.23
N PHE A 163 10.82 17.21 9.56
CA PHE A 163 12.22 17.54 9.31
C PHE A 163 12.68 16.98 7.96
N THR A 164 13.53 17.73 7.27
CA THR A 164 14.24 17.24 6.09
C THR A 164 15.35 16.29 6.55
N GLU A 165 15.10 14.99 6.43
CA GLU A 165 16.07 13.95 6.72
C GLU A 165 17.29 14.04 5.80
N ARG A 166 18.44 13.62 6.33
CA ARG A 166 19.71 13.57 5.62
C ARG A 166 20.15 12.13 5.53
N VAL A 167 20.27 11.62 4.32
CA VAL A 167 20.79 10.28 4.07
C VAL A 167 22.31 10.33 4.07
N CYS A 168 22.98 9.32 4.65
CA CYS A 168 24.44 9.19 4.52
C CYS A 168 24.84 9.16 3.04
N SER A 169 25.72 10.06 2.63
CA SER A 169 26.12 10.23 1.23
C SER A 169 26.90 9.02 0.68
N ALA A 170 27.58 8.28 1.56
CA ALA A 170 28.38 7.12 1.20
C ALA A 170 27.51 5.87 0.98
N CYS A 171 26.80 5.40 2.02
CA CYS A 171 26.02 4.16 1.91
C CYS A 171 24.61 4.34 1.36
N ARG A 172 24.01 5.53 1.49
CA ARG A 172 22.62 5.82 1.09
C ARG A 172 21.54 4.94 1.73
N THR A 173 21.86 4.22 2.82
CA THR A 173 20.95 3.29 3.50
C THR A 173 20.39 3.82 4.82
N VAL A 174 21.16 4.65 5.52
CA VAL A 174 20.78 5.25 6.81
C VAL A 174 20.46 6.73 6.65
N ALA A 175 19.52 7.22 7.44
CA ALA A 175 19.10 8.62 7.48
C ALA A 175 19.12 9.20 8.89
N TYR A 176 19.26 10.52 8.94
CA TYR A 176 19.39 11.28 10.17
C TYR A 176 18.53 12.53 10.12
N CYS A 177 17.93 12.89 11.25
CA CYS A 177 17.20 14.15 11.38
C CYS A 177 18.12 15.38 11.43
N SER A 178 19.40 15.19 11.76
CA SER A 178 20.37 16.27 11.90
C SER A 178 21.82 15.79 11.68
N VAL A 179 22.72 16.73 11.40
CA VAL A 179 24.17 16.47 11.35
C VAL A 179 24.70 16.01 12.71
N ARG A 180 24.10 16.47 13.81
CA ARG A 180 24.43 16.02 15.16
C ARG A 180 24.18 14.52 15.31
N CYS A 181 22.98 14.06 14.96
CA CYS A 181 22.65 12.64 15.05
C CYS A 181 23.53 11.78 14.14
N GLN A 182 23.86 12.27 12.94
CA GLN A 182 24.81 11.59 12.05
C GLN A 182 26.19 11.45 12.70
N ARG A 183 26.73 12.52 13.31
CA ARG A 183 28.06 12.50 13.96
C ARG A 183 28.09 11.59 15.18
N GLU A 184 27.03 11.59 15.98
CA GLU A 184 26.89 10.72 17.15
C GLU A 184 26.86 9.25 16.74
N ASP A 185 26.03 8.90 15.76
CA ASP A 185 25.91 7.54 15.23
C ASP A 185 27.19 7.09 14.51
N TRP A 186 27.84 8.00 13.77
CA TRP A 186 29.14 7.76 13.16
C TRP A 186 30.19 7.35 14.19
N LYS A 187 30.32 8.10 15.30
CA LYS A 187 31.25 7.77 16.38
C LYS A 187 30.89 6.48 17.10
N SER A 188 29.60 6.16 17.19
CA SER A 188 29.10 4.99 17.90
C SER A 188 29.34 3.71 17.12
N ILE A 189 28.82 3.61 15.88
CA ILE A 189 28.82 2.34 15.14
C ILE A 189 28.82 2.49 13.62
N HIS A 190 28.19 3.54 13.06
CA HIS A 190 27.96 3.59 11.61
C HIS A 190 29.25 3.57 10.78
N HIS A 191 30.35 4.14 11.28
CA HIS A 191 31.63 4.12 10.56
C HIS A 191 32.15 2.70 10.28
N LEU A 192 31.83 1.72 11.14
CA LEU A 192 32.22 0.32 11.00
C LEU A 192 31.40 -0.40 9.92
N GLU A 193 30.13 0.00 9.75
CA GLU A 193 29.18 -0.68 8.88
C GLU A 193 29.00 0.01 7.52
N CYS A 194 29.36 1.30 7.41
CA CYS A 194 29.05 2.14 6.26
C CYS A 194 29.58 1.55 4.94
N ALA A 195 30.82 1.06 4.93
CA ALA A 195 31.44 0.47 3.75
C ALA A 195 30.71 -0.79 3.27
N PHE A 196 30.31 -1.66 4.21
CA PHE A 196 29.53 -2.86 3.89
C PHE A 196 28.15 -2.51 3.34
N MET A 197 27.44 -1.58 3.99
CA MET A 197 26.13 -1.11 3.52
C MET A 197 26.21 -0.44 2.14
N ALA A 198 27.28 0.32 1.86
CA ALA A 198 27.52 0.93 0.56
C ALA A 198 27.71 -0.13 -0.54
N LYS A 199 28.48 -1.20 -0.25
CA LYS A 199 28.67 -2.32 -1.17
C LYS A 199 27.34 -3.02 -1.47
N GLU A 200 26.54 -3.30 -0.44
CA GLU A 200 25.20 -3.87 -0.58
C GLU A 200 24.26 -2.98 -1.41
N TYR A 201 24.31 -1.66 -1.17
CA TYR A 201 23.54 -0.70 -1.94
C TYR A 201 23.88 -0.74 -3.44
N CYS A 202 25.18 -0.74 -3.78
CA CYS A 202 25.64 -0.84 -5.17
C CYS A 202 25.23 -2.17 -5.82
N ALA A 203 25.30 -3.30 -5.09
CA ALA A 203 24.94 -4.61 -5.61
C ALA A 203 23.43 -4.74 -5.92
N ARG A 204 22.56 -4.04 -5.20
CA ARG A 204 21.09 -4.15 -5.30
C ARG A 204 20.45 -3.35 -6.43
N ASN A 205 21.27 -2.77 -7.32
CA ASN A 205 20.87 -1.92 -8.44
C ASN A 205 20.34 -0.55 -7.94
N PRO A 206 21.07 0.56 -8.15
CA PRO A 206 20.82 1.86 -7.50
C PRO A 206 19.51 2.54 -7.91
N ASP A 207 18.86 2.06 -8.99
CA ASP A 207 17.56 2.53 -9.45
C ASP A 207 16.42 2.26 -8.44
N ARG A 208 16.70 1.46 -7.40
CA ARG A 208 15.78 1.19 -6.31
C ARG A 208 16.27 1.86 -5.04
N SER A 209 15.71 3.03 -4.73
CA SER A 209 15.93 3.68 -3.45
C SER A 209 15.33 2.83 -2.31
N LEU A 210 16.17 1.95 -1.75
CA LEU A 210 15.87 1.16 -0.55
C LEU A 210 15.41 2.05 0.60
N TYR A 211 16.00 3.26 0.68
CA TYR A 211 15.64 4.26 1.66
C TYR A 211 14.17 4.70 1.54
N HIS A 212 13.71 5.07 0.34
CA HIS A 212 12.31 5.52 0.15
C HIS A 212 11.31 4.41 0.48
N HIS A 213 11.65 3.15 0.21
CA HIS A 213 10.82 2.02 0.60
C HIS A 213 10.75 1.88 2.11
N ARG A 214 11.91 1.92 2.78
CA ARG A 214 11.99 1.86 4.24
C ARG A 214 11.21 2.99 4.92
N LYS A 215 11.38 4.22 4.43
CA LYS A 215 10.62 5.39 4.91
C LYS A 215 9.12 5.18 4.79
N PHE A 216 8.67 4.72 3.63
CA PHE A 216 7.26 4.42 3.40
C PHE A 216 6.74 3.35 4.37
N HIS A 217 7.46 2.23 4.53
CA HIS A 217 7.05 1.16 5.45
C HIS A 217 7.03 1.61 6.91
N ALA A 218 8.04 2.35 7.36
CA ALA A 218 8.07 2.88 8.72
C ALA A 218 6.87 3.81 8.99
N ASN A 219 6.59 4.74 8.08
CA ASN A 219 5.43 5.63 8.19
C ASN A 219 4.10 4.87 8.14
N THR A 220 4.00 3.85 7.29
CA THR A 220 2.85 2.96 7.18
C THR A 220 2.61 2.25 8.51
N SER A 221 3.63 1.64 9.10
CA SER A 221 3.54 0.95 10.38
C SER A 221 3.19 1.90 11.53
N SER A 222 3.80 3.09 11.58
CA SER A 222 3.45 4.12 12.58
C SER A 222 1.99 4.53 12.46
N TYR A 223 1.50 4.78 11.25
CA TYR A 223 0.10 5.12 11.02
C TYR A 223 -0.85 4.02 11.52
N THR A 224 -0.60 2.76 11.14
CA THR A 224 -1.45 1.64 11.55
C THR A 224 -1.48 1.47 13.06
N PHE A 225 -0.33 1.65 13.73
CA PHE A 225 -0.24 1.54 15.19
C PHE A 225 -1.00 2.68 15.89
N GLU A 226 -0.78 3.92 15.48
CA GLU A 226 -1.41 5.10 16.08
C GLU A 226 -2.92 5.13 15.89
N THR A 227 -3.40 4.70 14.71
CA THR A 227 -4.84 4.59 14.45
C THR A 227 -5.48 3.50 15.30
N THR A 228 -4.85 2.33 15.41
CA THR A 228 -5.34 1.23 16.26
C THR A 228 -5.39 1.65 17.73
N GLU A 229 -4.36 2.34 18.22
CA GLU A 229 -4.32 2.85 19.59
C GLU A 229 -5.43 3.89 19.83
N THR A 230 -5.67 4.78 18.87
CA THR A 230 -6.75 5.78 18.95
C THR A 230 -8.11 5.11 19.03
N VAL A 231 -8.38 4.11 18.18
CA VAL A 231 -9.61 3.32 18.22
C VAL A 231 -9.76 2.63 19.58
N GLN A 232 -8.72 1.94 20.06
CA GLN A 232 -8.76 1.24 21.35
C GLN A 232 -9.04 2.19 22.52
N ARG A 233 -8.44 3.38 22.55
CA ARG A 233 -8.70 4.40 23.58
C ARG A 233 -10.12 4.96 23.51
N SER A 234 -10.71 5.04 22.32
CA SER A 234 -12.09 5.51 22.14
C SER A 234 -13.13 4.45 22.53
N SER A 235 -12.84 3.16 22.29
CA SER A 235 -13.74 2.05 22.61
C SER A 235 -13.75 1.66 24.09
N TYR A 236 -12.65 1.92 24.79
CA TYR A 236 -12.53 1.67 26.23
C TYR A 236 -12.11 2.96 26.93
N PRO A 237 -13.06 3.88 27.21
CA PRO A 237 -12.74 5.06 28.01
C PRO A 237 -12.14 4.56 29.33
N ARG A 238 -10.96 5.07 29.67
CA ARG A 238 -10.31 4.72 30.95
C ARG A 238 -11.34 4.95 32.04
N LEU A 239 -11.70 3.89 32.77
CA LEU A 239 -12.51 4.04 33.97
C LEU A 239 -11.81 5.13 34.80
N PRO A 240 -12.56 6.14 35.27
CA PRO A 240 -11.98 7.19 36.09
C PRO A 240 -11.18 6.48 37.17
N ASN A 241 -9.92 6.89 37.37
CA ASN A 241 -9.02 6.31 38.36
C ASN A 241 -9.71 6.37 39.73
N GLY A 242 -10.51 5.35 40.03
CA GLY A 242 -11.13 5.13 41.30
C GLY A 242 -9.96 4.91 42.24
N LYS A 243 -9.86 5.78 43.24
CA LYS A 243 -8.96 5.58 44.37
C LYS A 243 -9.22 4.16 44.86
N LEU A 244 -8.28 3.26 44.60
CA LEU A 244 -8.19 2.00 45.33
C LEU A 244 -7.89 2.42 46.77
N SER A 245 -8.97 2.55 47.55
CA SER A 245 -8.96 2.75 48.99
C SER A 245 -8.60 1.46 49.68
#